data_AF-A0A9P7I5F1-F1
#
_entry.id   AF-A0A9P7I5F1-F1
#
_cell.length_a   1.000
_cell.length_b   1.000
_cell.length_c   1.000
_cell.angle_alpha   90.00
_cell.angle_beta   90.00
_cell.angle_gamma   90.00
#
_symmetry.space_group_name_H-M   'P 1'
#
loop_
_entity.id
_entity.type
_entity.pdbx_description
1 polymer ?
#
loop_
_entity_poly.entity_id
_entity_poly.type
_entity_poly.pdbx_seq_one_letter_code
_entity_poly.pdbx_strand_id
1 'polypeptide(L)'
;MFERAEQEFGEIDIVCPGAGVYESSFSSFWYPPGTPQSKDALHGGRYASIDINLVHPIRTTQLALSRFLRYEKKPRTILIISSTNAQDTCLSTAIYDATKHAISGFVRAIAKIDQVGVRIAAVAPGIIKTPLFMESPDKLAMIDTSKDVLVEPSEVASVMVALIERDSICSTIDQARTGPQDIEIKSGSIIEVTKNRARVVNTYHDPGPSGAGAVGSNFATSEYTTLALLLAPGWGEPSVKASSNL
;
A
#
# COMPACT_ATOMS: atom_id res chain seq x y z
N MET A 1 -8.87 -19.20 -2.43
CA MET A 1 -9.60 -17.95 -2.78
C MET A 1 -10.13 -18.00 -4.20
N PHE A 2 -9.29 -18.03 -5.24
CA PHE A 2 -9.74 -18.08 -6.64
C PHE A 2 -10.72 -19.23 -6.94
N GLU A 3 -10.37 -20.47 -6.59
CA GLU A 3 -11.24 -21.63 -6.83
C GLU A 3 -12.60 -21.48 -6.16
N ARG A 4 -12.63 -20.92 -4.94
CA ARG A 4 -13.87 -20.66 -4.21
C ARG A 4 -14.72 -19.59 -4.91
N ALA A 5 -14.09 -18.54 -5.43
CA ALA A 5 -14.79 -17.48 -6.17
C ALA A 5 -15.33 -17.99 -7.51
N GLU A 6 -14.59 -18.82 -8.23
CA GLU A 6 -15.05 -19.48 -9.46
C GLU A 6 -16.22 -20.45 -9.19
N GLN A 7 -16.17 -21.20 -8.09
CA GLN A 7 -17.27 -22.08 -7.70
C GLN A 7 -18.56 -21.29 -7.39
N GLU A 8 -18.44 -20.12 -6.77
CA GLU A 8 -19.59 -19.33 -6.33
C GLU A 8 -20.14 -18.41 -7.42
N PHE A 9 -19.27 -17.86 -8.27
CA PHE A 9 -19.61 -16.80 -9.23
C PHE A 9 -19.28 -17.15 -10.69
N GLY A 10 -18.70 -18.33 -10.96
CA GLY A 10 -18.31 -18.80 -12.28
C GLY A 10 -16.97 -18.27 -12.75
N GLU A 11 -16.87 -16.96 -12.97
CA GLU A 11 -15.65 -16.28 -13.39
C GLU A 11 -15.28 -15.13 -12.44
N ILE A 12 -14.10 -14.55 -12.62
CA ILE A 12 -13.60 -13.46 -11.79
C ILE A 12 -13.24 -12.29 -12.69
N ASP A 13 -13.89 -11.14 -12.47
CA ASP A 13 -13.66 -9.91 -13.23
C ASP A 13 -12.54 -9.05 -12.66
N ILE A 14 -12.45 -9.01 -11.32
CA ILE A 14 -11.65 -8.06 -10.57
C ILE A 14 -10.87 -8.79 -9.49
N VAL A 15 -9.59 -8.46 -9.36
CA VAL A 15 -8.74 -8.95 -8.26
C VAL A 15 -8.08 -7.76 -7.58
N CYS A 16 -8.26 -7.65 -6.26
CA CYS A 16 -7.63 -6.65 -5.43
C CYS A 16 -6.81 -7.32 -4.32
N PRO A 17 -5.48 -7.48 -4.48
CA PRO A 17 -4.61 -7.98 -3.41
C PRO A 17 -4.34 -6.85 -2.40
N GLY A 18 -5.36 -6.46 -1.65
CA GLY A 18 -5.33 -5.28 -0.76
C GLY A 18 -4.75 -5.50 0.64
N ALA A 19 -4.33 -6.72 1.00
CA ALA A 19 -3.72 -6.98 2.30
C ALA A 19 -2.40 -6.20 2.45
N GLY A 20 -2.20 -5.56 3.61
CA GLY A 20 -1.01 -4.78 3.91
C GLY A 20 -0.85 -4.50 5.39
N VAL A 21 0.39 -4.27 5.84
CA VAL A 21 0.76 -3.88 7.20
C VAL A 21 1.67 -2.66 7.17
N TYR A 22 1.43 -1.71 8.07
CA TYR A 22 2.17 -0.45 8.18
C TYR A 22 3.22 -0.58 9.28
N GLU A 23 4.48 -0.83 8.87
CA GLU A 23 5.68 -1.00 9.71
C GLU A 23 5.39 -1.55 11.12
N SER A 24 4.80 -2.75 11.18
CA SER A 24 4.32 -3.30 12.44
C SER A 24 5.46 -3.98 13.20
N SER A 25 5.51 -3.82 14.52
CA SER A 25 6.61 -4.30 15.36
C SER A 25 6.86 -5.82 15.29
N PHE A 26 5.86 -6.61 14.89
CA PHE A 26 6.01 -8.05 14.68
C PHE A 26 6.92 -8.40 13.49
N SER A 27 7.09 -7.50 12.53
CA SER A 27 7.97 -7.67 11.38
C SER A 27 8.36 -6.28 10.87
N SER A 28 9.41 -5.73 11.46
CA SER A 28 9.89 -4.38 11.18
C SER A 28 11.42 -4.36 11.18
N PHE A 29 12.01 -3.41 10.46
CA PHE A 29 13.44 -3.16 10.52
C PHE A 29 13.90 -2.78 11.94
N TRP A 30 13.06 -2.05 12.68
CA TRP A 30 13.41 -1.48 13.98
C TRP A 30 13.35 -2.49 15.14
N TYR A 31 12.72 -3.64 14.93
CA TYR A 31 12.60 -4.74 15.87
C TYR A 31 13.14 -6.03 15.24
N PRO A 32 14.47 -6.23 15.22
CA PRO A 32 15.07 -7.35 14.54
C PRO A 32 14.69 -8.70 15.18
N PRO A 33 14.81 -9.81 14.43
CA PRO A 33 14.53 -11.16 14.94
C PRO A 33 15.27 -11.46 16.25
N GLY A 34 14.59 -12.07 17.21
CA GLY A 34 15.12 -12.36 18.55
C GLY A 34 14.84 -11.28 19.61
N THR A 35 14.28 -10.14 19.21
CA THR A 35 13.65 -9.18 20.13
C THR A 35 12.24 -9.64 20.52
N PRO A 36 11.72 -9.26 21.70
CA PRO A 36 10.39 -9.69 22.17
C PRO A 36 9.23 -9.31 21.23
N GLN A 37 9.37 -8.22 20.49
CA GLN A 37 8.35 -7.71 19.58
C GLN A 37 8.32 -8.50 18.27
N SER A 38 9.48 -8.91 17.76
CA SER A 38 9.61 -9.54 16.46
C SER A 38 9.05 -10.96 16.46
N LYS A 39 8.25 -11.26 15.44
CA LYS A 39 7.78 -12.62 15.11
C LYS A 39 8.52 -13.21 13.91
N ASP A 40 9.42 -12.46 13.29
CA ASP A 40 10.28 -12.97 12.24
C ASP A 40 11.27 -13.98 12.82
N ALA A 41 11.60 -15.02 12.05
CA ALA A 41 12.45 -16.10 12.53
C ALA A 41 13.90 -15.63 12.73
N LEU A 42 14.51 -15.97 13.87
CA LEU A 42 15.88 -15.58 14.23
C LEU A 42 16.92 -15.95 13.17
N HIS A 43 16.76 -17.11 12.54
CA HIS A 43 17.64 -17.62 11.49
C HIS A 43 16.99 -17.59 10.10
N GLY A 44 15.89 -16.84 9.95
CA GLY A 44 15.20 -16.63 8.68
C GLY A 44 15.79 -15.47 7.90
N GLY A 45 15.61 -15.50 6.57
CA GLY A 45 16.04 -14.42 5.67
C GLY A 45 14.91 -13.54 5.15
N ARG A 46 13.74 -13.54 5.81
CA ARG A 46 12.52 -12.88 5.32
C ARG A 46 11.89 -12.03 6.41
N TYR A 47 11.29 -10.92 5.98
CA TYR A 47 10.35 -10.14 6.78
C TYR A 47 8.93 -10.49 6.33
N ALA A 48 8.08 -10.92 7.26
CA ALA A 48 6.66 -11.13 6.99
C ALA A 48 6.00 -9.87 6.40
N SER A 49 6.42 -8.67 6.79
CA SER A 49 5.93 -7.40 6.20
C SER A 49 6.23 -7.27 4.70
N ILE A 50 7.41 -7.69 4.24
CA ILE A 50 7.72 -7.72 2.80
C ILE A 50 6.85 -8.75 2.09
N ASP A 51 6.65 -9.90 2.72
CA ASP A 51 5.85 -10.97 2.14
C ASP A 51 4.38 -10.56 1.97
N ILE A 52 3.81 -9.84 2.95
CA ILE A 52 2.44 -9.33 2.93
C ILE A 52 2.29 -8.17 1.94
N ASN A 53 3.19 -7.18 1.99
CA ASN A 53 3.03 -5.93 1.25
C ASN A 53 3.49 -6.02 -0.21
N LEU A 54 4.42 -6.92 -0.54
CA LEU A 54 5.05 -6.99 -1.86
C LEU A 54 4.91 -8.36 -2.52
N VAL A 55 5.32 -9.44 -1.85
CA VAL A 55 5.31 -10.78 -2.48
C VAL A 55 3.89 -11.24 -2.74
N HIS A 56 2.99 -11.06 -1.76
CA HIS A 56 1.57 -11.40 -1.87
C HIS A 56 0.89 -10.76 -3.09
N PRO A 57 0.90 -9.42 -3.29
CA PRO A 57 0.23 -8.82 -4.44
C PRO A 57 0.85 -9.24 -5.78
N ILE A 58 2.16 -9.46 -5.86
CA ILE A 58 2.81 -9.98 -7.07
C ILE A 58 2.35 -11.40 -7.38
N ARG A 59 2.35 -12.31 -6.39
CA ARG A 59 1.92 -13.70 -6.57
C ARG A 59 0.44 -13.81 -6.89
N THR A 60 -0.41 -13.03 -6.20
CA THR A 60 -1.85 -12.99 -6.48
C THR A 60 -2.12 -12.45 -7.89
N THR A 61 -1.36 -11.44 -8.34
CA THR A 61 -1.41 -10.94 -9.73
C THR A 61 -1.06 -12.03 -10.73
N GLN A 62 0.02 -12.79 -10.51
CA GLN A 62 0.40 -13.90 -11.37
C GLN A 62 -0.70 -14.97 -11.48
N LEU A 63 -1.30 -15.35 -10.35
CA LEU A 63 -2.42 -16.30 -10.31
C LEU A 63 -3.66 -15.76 -11.02
N ALA A 64 -3.99 -14.48 -10.82
CA ALA A 64 -5.09 -13.82 -11.50
C ALA A 64 -4.91 -13.84 -13.02
N LEU A 65 -3.71 -13.48 -13.51
CA LEU A 65 -3.39 -13.49 -14.94
C LEU A 65 -3.56 -14.89 -15.54
N SER A 66 -3.04 -15.93 -14.89
CA SER A 66 -3.20 -17.31 -15.39
C SER A 66 -4.67 -17.72 -15.55
N ARG A 67 -5.59 -17.14 -14.77
CA ARG A 67 -7.02 -17.43 -14.83
C ARG A 67 -7.73 -16.54 -15.86
N PHE A 68 -7.50 -15.24 -15.80
CA PHE A 68 -8.08 -14.25 -16.71
C PHE A 68 -7.82 -14.57 -18.19
N LEU A 69 -6.63 -15.09 -18.51
CA LEU A 69 -6.29 -15.47 -19.89
C LEU A 69 -7.09 -16.66 -20.43
N ARG A 70 -7.78 -17.42 -19.58
CA ARG A 70 -8.65 -18.53 -19.97
C ARG A 70 -10.10 -18.10 -20.16
N TYR A 71 -10.47 -16.94 -19.64
CA TYR A 71 -11.84 -16.44 -19.74
C TYR A 71 -12.05 -15.71 -21.07
N GLU A 72 -13.21 -15.91 -21.69
CA GLU A 72 -13.54 -15.28 -22.97
C GLU A 72 -13.86 -13.79 -22.79
N LYS A 73 -14.58 -13.43 -21.71
CA LYS A 73 -14.98 -12.04 -21.45
C LYS A 73 -13.78 -11.19 -20.99
N LYS A 74 -13.67 -10.01 -21.59
CA LYS A 74 -12.65 -8.98 -21.35
C LYS A 74 -13.32 -7.59 -21.34
N PRO A 75 -12.73 -6.54 -20.73
CA PRO A 75 -11.47 -6.55 -19.99
C PRO A 75 -11.62 -7.07 -18.56
N ARG A 76 -10.49 -7.46 -17.94
CA ARG A 76 -10.40 -7.82 -16.52
C ARG A 76 -9.49 -6.84 -15.79
N THR A 77 -9.67 -6.64 -14.49
CA THR A 77 -8.94 -5.60 -13.74
C THR A 77 -8.19 -6.16 -12.53
N ILE A 78 -6.93 -5.79 -12.41
CA ILE A 78 -6.11 -5.99 -11.22
C ILE A 78 -5.90 -4.63 -10.56
N LEU A 79 -6.39 -4.47 -9.34
CA LEU A 79 -6.33 -3.22 -8.60
C LEU A 79 -5.41 -3.34 -7.40
N ILE A 80 -4.31 -2.61 -7.41
CA ILE A 80 -3.27 -2.65 -6.39
C ILE A 80 -3.44 -1.50 -5.38
N ILE A 81 -3.12 -1.77 -4.12
CA ILE A 81 -3.09 -0.75 -3.06
C ILE A 81 -1.64 -0.29 -2.84
N SER A 82 -1.29 0.87 -3.36
CA SER A 82 -0.04 1.58 -3.10
C SER A 82 -0.19 2.50 -1.86
N SER A 83 0.53 3.63 -1.81
CA SER A 83 0.48 4.65 -0.76
C SER A 83 1.19 5.93 -1.19
N THR A 84 0.88 7.07 -0.57
CA THR A 84 1.72 8.27 -0.65
C THR A 84 3.15 8.02 -0.16
N ASN A 85 3.35 7.06 0.77
CA ASN A 85 4.66 6.55 1.19
C ASN A 85 5.47 5.85 0.09
N ALA A 86 4.89 5.63 -1.09
CA ALA A 86 5.65 5.24 -2.29
C ALA A 86 6.42 6.41 -2.93
N GLN A 87 6.36 7.60 -2.33
CA GLN A 87 7.02 8.83 -2.79
C GLN A 87 7.63 9.60 -1.60
N ASP A 88 6.91 9.68 -0.49
CA ASP A 88 7.35 10.41 0.72
C ASP A 88 7.70 9.42 1.83
N THR A 89 9.00 9.20 2.03
CA THR A 89 9.53 8.18 2.95
C THR A 89 9.77 8.74 4.34
N CYS A 90 9.61 7.90 5.36
CA CYS A 90 9.90 8.24 6.74
C CYS A 90 10.82 7.20 7.38
N LEU A 91 11.73 7.65 8.25
CA LEU A 91 12.60 6.74 9.00
C LEU A 91 11.77 5.66 9.71
N SER A 92 10.67 6.04 10.37
CA SER A 92 9.87 5.11 11.16
C SER A 92 9.14 4.05 10.34
N THR A 93 9.14 4.11 9.01
CA THR A 93 8.38 3.22 8.09
C THR A 93 9.22 2.59 6.98
N ALA A 94 10.52 2.39 7.20
CA ALA A 94 11.48 1.97 6.17
C ALA A 94 11.08 0.74 5.31
N ILE A 95 10.61 -0.36 5.91
CA ILE A 95 10.18 -1.56 5.15
C ILE A 95 8.87 -1.28 4.43
N TYR A 96 7.92 -0.64 5.09
CA TYR A 96 6.65 -0.27 4.47
C TYR A 96 6.89 0.60 3.22
N ASP A 97 7.70 1.65 3.35
CA ASP A 97 8.02 2.57 2.27
C ASP A 97 8.71 1.86 1.10
N ALA A 98 9.71 1.03 1.40
CA ALA A 98 10.39 0.21 0.40
C ALA A 98 9.40 -0.69 -0.36
N THR A 99 8.46 -1.34 0.35
CA THR A 99 7.46 -2.20 -0.29
C THR A 99 6.45 -1.42 -1.14
N LYS A 100 6.06 -0.20 -0.72
CA LYS A 100 5.13 0.65 -1.47
C LYS A 100 5.77 1.30 -2.71
N HIS A 101 7.05 1.63 -2.65
CA HIS A 101 7.83 1.98 -3.84
C HIS A 101 7.91 0.80 -4.82
N ALA A 102 8.28 -0.39 -4.32
CA ALA A 102 8.42 -1.58 -5.15
C ALA A 102 7.10 -1.97 -5.83
N ILE A 103 5.96 -1.91 -5.13
CA ILE A 103 4.67 -2.28 -5.74
C ILE A 103 4.19 -1.24 -6.76
N SER A 104 4.49 0.04 -6.57
CA SER A 104 4.26 1.08 -7.59
C SER A 104 5.11 0.84 -8.83
N GLY A 105 6.38 0.48 -8.63
CA GLY A 105 7.29 0.06 -9.70
C GLY A 105 6.75 -1.16 -10.46
N PHE A 106 6.23 -2.16 -9.74
CA PHE A 106 5.62 -3.35 -10.34
C PHE A 106 4.42 -3.00 -11.23
N VAL A 107 3.48 -2.19 -10.74
CA VAL A 107 2.30 -1.74 -11.51
C VAL A 107 2.71 -1.08 -12.83
N ARG A 108 3.71 -0.20 -12.79
CA ARG A 108 4.26 0.46 -13.99
C ARG A 108 4.97 -0.53 -14.91
N ALA A 109 5.77 -1.45 -14.36
CA ALA A 109 6.56 -2.41 -15.13
C ALA A 109 5.69 -3.34 -15.97
N ILE A 110 4.52 -3.74 -15.45
CA ILE A 110 3.59 -4.61 -16.16
C ILE A 110 2.43 -3.85 -16.83
N ALA A 111 2.53 -2.54 -17.04
CA ALA A 111 1.45 -1.74 -17.63
C ALA A 111 0.94 -2.30 -18.98
N LYS A 112 1.80 -2.89 -19.81
CA LYS A 112 1.46 -3.45 -21.13
C LYS A 112 0.66 -4.76 -21.11
N ILE A 113 0.22 -5.24 -19.93
CA ILE A 113 -0.68 -6.41 -19.85
C ILE A 113 -2.08 -6.12 -20.42
N ASP A 114 -2.39 -4.86 -20.71
CA ASP A 114 -3.61 -4.45 -21.43
C ASP A 114 -3.70 -5.06 -22.82
N GLN A 115 -2.56 -5.36 -23.46
CA GLN A 115 -2.49 -6.06 -24.75
C GLN A 115 -3.11 -7.45 -24.73
N VAL A 116 -3.23 -8.08 -23.56
CA VAL A 116 -3.92 -9.36 -23.39
C VAL A 116 -5.33 -9.22 -22.80
N GLY A 117 -5.82 -7.99 -22.68
CA GLY A 117 -7.17 -7.66 -22.18
C GLY A 117 -7.28 -7.59 -20.66
N VAL A 118 -6.16 -7.34 -19.97
CA VAL A 118 -6.15 -7.14 -18.51
C VAL A 118 -5.62 -5.75 -18.20
N ARG A 119 -6.34 -4.96 -17.43
CA ARG A 119 -5.85 -3.68 -16.89
C ARG A 119 -5.23 -3.91 -15.53
N ILE A 120 -4.05 -3.34 -15.27
CA ILE A 120 -3.55 -3.15 -13.91
C ILE A 120 -3.54 -1.67 -13.57
N ALA A 121 -4.03 -1.31 -12.40
CA ALA A 121 -3.93 0.06 -11.89
C ALA A 121 -3.73 0.04 -10.37
N ALA A 122 -3.35 1.17 -9.80
CA ALA A 122 -3.22 1.30 -8.36
C ALA A 122 -3.88 2.57 -7.83
N VAL A 123 -4.35 2.48 -6.60
CA VAL A 123 -4.66 3.65 -5.76
C VAL A 123 -3.51 3.86 -4.78
N ALA A 124 -3.10 5.10 -4.54
CA ALA A 124 -2.06 5.50 -3.60
C ALA A 124 -2.67 6.40 -2.52
N PRO A 125 -3.26 5.81 -1.47
CA PRO A 125 -3.96 6.60 -0.47
C PRO A 125 -2.98 7.35 0.44
N GLY A 126 -3.39 8.55 0.87
CA GLY A 126 -2.79 9.27 1.98
C GLY A 126 -3.16 8.67 3.35
N ILE A 127 -3.25 9.49 4.38
CA ILE A 127 -3.61 9.03 5.73
C ILE A 127 -5.11 8.80 5.83
N ILE A 128 -5.48 7.52 5.93
CA ILE A 128 -6.88 7.10 5.95
C ILE A 128 -7.35 6.95 7.40
N LYS A 129 -8.56 7.46 7.67
CA LYS A 129 -9.28 7.24 8.93
C LYS A 129 -9.73 5.78 9.07
N THR A 130 -8.81 4.91 9.44
CA THR A 130 -9.00 3.46 9.60
C THR A 130 -8.50 3.00 10.97
N PRO A 131 -8.98 1.85 11.48
CA PRO A 131 -8.44 1.23 12.69
C PRO A 131 -6.91 1.11 12.68
N LEU A 132 -6.31 0.91 11.50
CA LEU A 132 -4.86 0.84 11.32
C LEU A 132 -4.13 2.04 11.93
N PHE A 133 -4.67 3.25 11.80
CA PHE A 133 -4.10 4.47 12.39
C PHE A 133 -4.73 4.80 13.75
N MET A 134 -6.03 4.54 13.92
CA MET A 134 -6.78 4.98 15.09
C MET A 134 -6.58 4.09 16.34
N GLU A 135 -6.21 2.83 16.17
CA GLU A 135 -6.11 1.85 17.27
C GLU A 135 -4.67 1.46 17.64
N SER A 136 -3.67 2.04 16.96
CA SER A 136 -2.26 1.80 17.22
C SER A 136 -1.64 3.05 17.84
N PRO A 137 -1.27 3.05 19.13
CA PRO A 137 -0.72 4.23 19.82
C PRO A 137 0.42 4.91 19.07
N ASP A 138 1.34 4.12 18.53
CA ASP A 138 2.50 4.63 17.78
C ASP A 138 2.11 5.34 16.48
N LYS A 139 1.02 4.92 15.84
CA LYS A 139 0.53 5.50 14.58
C LYS A 139 -0.39 6.68 14.84
N LEU A 140 -1.13 6.65 15.93
CA LEU A 140 -1.90 7.80 16.39
C LEU A 140 -0.97 8.97 16.76
N ALA A 141 0.21 8.68 17.32
CA ALA A 141 1.22 9.69 17.62
C ALA A 141 1.76 10.42 16.38
N MET A 142 1.61 9.84 15.18
CA MET A 142 1.97 10.46 13.90
C MET A 142 0.94 11.50 13.42
N ILE A 143 -0.23 11.56 14.07
CA ILE A 143 -1.37 12.38 13.66
C ILE A 143 -1.73 13.36 14.78
N ASP A 144 -1.81 14.65 14.48
CA ASP A 144 -2.46 15.63 15.34
C ASP A 144 -3.95 15.70 14.96
N THR A 145 -4.82 15.02 15.72
CA THR A 145 -6.25 14.96 15.40
C THR A 145 -6.96 16.32 15.43
N SER A 146 -6.32 17.37 15.95
CA SER A 146 -6.85 18.74 15.92
C SER A 146 -6.48 19.52 14.66
N LYS A 147 -5.46 19.08 13.91
CA LYS A 147 -4.94 19.77 12.72
C LYS A 147 -5.00 18.92 11.45
N ASP A 148 -4.72 17.63 11.58
CA ASP A 148 -4.63 16.71 10.45
C ASP A 148 -6.01 16.33 9.94
N VAL A 149 -6.18 16.49 8.64
CA VAL A 149 -7.38 16.08 7.93
C VAL A 149 -7.13 14.69 7.37
N LEU A 150 -7.95 13.73 7.80
CA LEU A 150 -7.85 12.35 7.33
C LEU A 150 -8.75 12.14 6.11
N VAL A 151 -8.29 11.29 5.20
CA VAL A 151 -9.06 10.84 4.04
C VAL A 151 -10.07 9.78 4.51
N GLU A 152 -11.30 9.88 4.03
CA GLU A 152 -12.33 8.88 4.36
C GLU A 152 -12.18 7.62 3.48
N PRO A 153 -12.41 6.42 4.02
CA PRO A 153 -12.33 5.17 3.24
C PRO A 153 -13.22 5.19 1.97
N SER A 154 -14.36 5.89 2.02
CA SER A 154 -15.28 6.04 0.88
C SER A 154 -14.68 6.83 -0.28
N GLU A 155 -13.76 7.77 -0.02
CA GLU A 155 -13.06 8.53 -1.06
C GLU A 155 -12.11 7.61 -1.83
N VAL A 156 -11.35 6.79 -1.11
CA VAL A 156 -10.47 5.76 -1.70
C VAL A 156 -11.30 4.77 -2.50
N ALA A 157 -12.40 4.25 -1.93
CA ALA A 157 -13.28 3.32 -2.61
C ALA A 157 -13.88 3.90 -3.91
N SER A 158 -14.24 5.19 -3.90
CA SER A 158 -14.79 5.88 -5.09
C SER A 158 -13.78 5.90 -6.25
N VAL A 159 -12.50 6.16 -5.94
CA VAL A 159 -11.42 6.13 -6.93
C VAL A 159 -11.11 4.70 -7.37
N MET A 160 -11.11 3.73 -6.46
CA MET A 160 -10.96 2.31 -6.77
C MET A 160 -12.01 1.81 -7.76
N VAL A 161 -13.28 2.18 -7.57
CA VAL A 161 -14.38 1.86 -8.50
C VAL A 161 -14.16 2.53 -9.86
N ALA A 162 -13.73 3.79 -9.88
CA ALA A 162 -13.44 4.47 -11.15
C ALA A 162 -12.30 3.80 -11.93
N LEU A 163 -11.24 3.33 -11.25
CA LEU A 163 -10.14 2.58 -11.87
C LEU A 163 -10.59 1.27 -12.54
N ILE A 164 -11.65 0.67 -12.02
CA ILE A 164 -12.26 -0.55 -12.54
C ILE A 164 -13.18 -0.24 -13.73
N GLU A 165 -14.04 0.78 -13.61
CA GLU A 165 -15.17 0.99 -14.52
C GLU A 165 -14.94 2.04 -15.62
N ARG A 166 -13.90 2.88 -15.52
CA ARG A 166 -13.77 4.09 -16.35
C ARG A 166 -12.39 4.25 -16.96
N ASP A 167 -12.33 5.08 -18.00
CA ASP A 167 -11.10 5.49 -18.67
C ASP A 167 -10.64 6.89 -18.25
N SER A 168 -11.45 7.59 -17.44
CA SER A 168 -11.09 8.86 -16.84
C SER A 168 -11.89 9.15 -15.56
N ILE A 169 -11.40 10.11 -14.77
CA ILE A 169 -12.04 10.61 -13.55
C ILE A 169 -11.76 12.11 -13.38
N CYS A 170 -12.61 12.81 -12.64
CA CYS A 170 -12.30 14.16 -12.14
C CYS A 170 -11.31 14.12 -10.97
N SER A 171 -10.39 15.08 -10.92
CA SER A 171 -9.46 15.33 -9.82
C SER A 171 -10.16 15.72 -8.52
N THR A 172 -11.42 16.14 -8.57
CA THR A 172 -12.26 16.36 -7.38
C THR A 172 -13.16 15.15 -7.16
N ILE A 173 -12.97 14.44 -6.05
CA ILE A 173 -13.61 13.12 -5.82
C ILE A 173 -15.14 13.22 -5.77
N ASP A 174 -15.69 14.22 -5.09
CA ASP A 174 -17.15 14.44 -5.02
C ASP A 174 -17.78 14.76 -6.38
N GLN A 175 -16.96 15.21 -7.33
CA GLN A 175 -17.36 15.52 -8.70
C GLN A 175 -16.85 14.47 -9.69
N ALA A 176 -16.39 13.30 -9.21
CA ALA A 176 -15.78 12.26 -10.05
C ALA A 176 -16.63 11.87 -11.27
N ARG A 177 -17.97 11.97 -11.19
CA ARG A 177 -18.90 11.65 -12.30
C ARG A 177 -19.39 12.85 -13.11
N THR A 178 -19.35 14.06 -12.55
CA THR A 178 -20.05 15.23 -13.11
C THR A 178 -19.13 16.40 -13.45
N GLY A 179 -17.92 16.41 -12.87
CA GLY A 179 -16.89 17.41 -13.11
C GLY A 179 -16.07 17.14 -14.38
N PRO A 180 -15.12 18.04 -14.69
CA PRO A 180 -14.20 17.86 -15.81
C PRO A 180 -13.40 16.57 -15.61
N GLN A 181 -13.46 15.66 -16.59
CA GLN A 181 -12.74 14.39 -16.57
C GLN A 181 -11.28 14.62 -16.96
N ASP A 182 -10.51 15.18 -16.02
CA ASP A 182 -9.16 15.72 -16.20
C ASP A 182 -8.04 14.71 -15.88
N ILE A 183 -8.38 13.52 -15.38
CA ILE A 183 -7.42 12.44 -15.13
C ILE A 183 -7.73 11.26 -16.04
N GLU A 184 -6.78 10.92 -16.92
CA GLU A 184 -6.83 9.69 -17.72
C GLU A 184 -6.49 8.45 -16.87
N ILE A 185 -7.27 7.39 -17.04
CA ILE A 185 -7.06 6.07 -16.43
C ILE A 185 -6.64 5.10 -17.52
N LYS A 186 -5.42 4.57 -17.41
CA LYS A 186 -4.87 3.54 -18.28
C LYS A 186 -4.23 2.43 -17.47
N SER A 187 -3.87 1.34 -18.14
CA SER A 187 -3.07 0.31 -17.50
C SER A 187 -1.72 0.88 -17.08
N GLY A 188 -1.28 0.58 -15.85
CA GLY A 188 -0.15 1.20 -15.18
C GLY A 188 -0.45 2.51 -14.45
N SER A 189 -1.68 3.07 -14.53
CA SER A 189 -2.05 4.27 -13.78
C SER A 189 -1.96 4.04 -12.27
N ILE A 190 -1.37 5.01 -11.57
CA ILE A 190 -1.35 5.08 -10.12
C ILE A 190 -2.00 6.41 -9.72
N ILE A 191 -3.09 6.34 -8.97
CA ILE A 191 -3.87 7.52 -8.58
C ILE A 191 -3.71 7.77 -7.09
N GLU A 192 -3.07 8.88 -6.76
CA GLU A 192 -3.01 9.37 -5.38
C GLU A 192 -4.37 9.86 -4.94
N VAL A 193 -4.74 9.54 -3.69
CA VAL A 193 -5.99 9.94 -3.07
C VAL A 193 -5.68 10.65 -1.76
N THR A 194 -5.91 11.96 -1.78
CA THR A 194 -5.87 12.85 -0.61
C THR A 194 -7.28 13.40 -0.37
N LYS A 195 -7.49 14.19 0.67
CA LYS A 195 -8.82 14.67 1.01
C LYS A 195 -9.46 15.43 -0.15
N ASN A 196 -10.62 14.95 -0.58
CA ASN A 196 -11.46 15.42 -1.69
C ASN A 196 -10.76 15.49 -3.06
N ARG A 197 -9.56 14.91 -3.20
CA ARG A 197 -8.70 15.11 -4.36
C ARG A 197 -8.04 13.82 -4.83
N ALA A 198 -8.06 13.62 -6.14
CA ALA A 198 -7.30 12.62 -6.85
C ALA A 198 -6.24 13.28 -7.75
N ARG A 199 -5.10 12.61 -7.95
CA ARG A 199 -4.12 13.00 -8.99
C ARG A 199 -3.36 11.78 -9.52
N VAL A 200 -2.81 11.89 -10.72
CA VAL A 200 -1.88 10.89 -11.24
C VAL A 200 -0.52 11.01 -10.53
N VAL A 201 0.05 9.87 -10.15
CA VAL A 201 1.44 9.76 -9.68
C VAL A 201 2.34 9.44 -10.87
N ASN A 202 3.05 10.46 -11.36
CA ASN A 202 3.94 10.41 -12.50
C ASN A 202 5.23 9.65 -12.18
N THR A 203 5.86 9.09 -13.22
CA THR A 203 7.15 8.38 -13.08
C THR A 203 8.32 9.35 -13.02
N TYR A 204 8.25 10.41 -13.82
CA TYR A 204 9.28 11.43 -13.92
C TYR A 204 8.67 12.78 -13.57
N HIS A 205 9.45 13.62 -12.90
CA HIS A 205 9.05 14.98 -12.50
C HIS A 205 7.72 15.03 -11.73
N ASP A 206 7.42 13.99 -10.95
CA ASP A 206 6.27 14.03 -10.07
C ASP A 206 6.53 15.04 -8.93
N PRO A 207 5.58 15.92 -8.59
CA PRO A 207 5.76 16.91 -7.53
C PRO A 207 5.73 16.30 -6.12
N GLY A 208 5.39 15.01 -5.98
CA GLY A 208 5.20 14.35 -4.70
C GLY A 208 3.82 14.58 -4.08
N PRO A 209 3.50 13.86 -2.98
CA PRO A 209 2.21 13.95 -2.31
C PRO A 209 1.84 15.36 -1.90
N SER A 210 0.58 15.75 -2.11
CA SER A 210 0.14 17.12 -1.85
C SER A 210 -1.33 17.23 -1.48
N GLY A 211 -1.67 18.26 -0.69
CA GLY A 211 -3.03 18.51 -0.22
C GLY A 211 -3.32 17.93 1.16
N ALA A 212 -4.51 18.20 1.66
CA ALA A 212 -4.94 17.75 2.98
C ALA A 212 -5.00 16.21 3.05
N GLY A 213 -4.43 15.62 4.09
CA GLY A 213 -4.37 14.17 4.28
C GLY A 213 -3.29 13.45 3.47
N ALA A 214 -2.41 14.17 2.76
CA ALA A 214 -1.26 13.57 2.08
C ALA A 214 -0.23 12.99 3.07
N VAL A 215 0.02 13.73 4.15
CA VAL A 215 0.99 13.45 5.22
C VAL A 215 0.47 13.94 6.56
N GLY A 216 1.01 13.38 7.64
CA GLY A 216 0.63 13.71 9.01
C GLY A 216 1.55 14.78 9.54
N SER A 217 1.02 15.70 10.34
CA SER A 217 1.79 16.82 10.87
C SER A 217 2.88 16.41 11.86
N ASN A 218 2.79 15.21 12.47
CA ASN A 218 3.70 14.72 13.52
C ASN A 218 4.64 13.60 13.06
N PHE A 219 4.93 13.49 11.75
CA PHE A 219 5.88 12.47 11.25
C PHE A 219 7.25 12.54 11.94
N ALA A 220 7.78 13.74 12.16
CA ALA A 220 9.05 13.93 12.87
C ALA A 220 9.07 13.32 14.29
N THR A 221 7.94 13.34 15.00
CA THR A 221 7.82 12.72 16.32
C THR A 221 8.06 11.22 16.26
N SER A 222 7.55 10.54 15.23
CA SER A 222 7.78 9.11 15.04
C SER A 222 9.25 8.78 14.73
N GLU A 223 9.94 9.66 14.02
CA GLU A 223 11.37 9.52 13.73
C GLU A 223 12.20 9.69 14.99
N TYR A 224 11.87 10.66 15.85
CA TYR A 224 12.56 10.81 17.15
C TYR A 224 12.41 9.57 18.02
N THR A 225 11.22 8.96 18.08
CA THR A 225 11.01 7.70 18.82
C THR A 225 11.86 6.56 18.24
N THR A 226 11.95 6.48 16.91
CA THR A 226 12.76 5.47 16.21
C THR A 226 14.25 5.68 16.46
N LEU A 227 14.73 6.93 16.42
CA LEU A 227 16.11 7.28 16.74
C LEU A 227 16.46 7.00 18.20
N ALA A 228 15.55 7.30 19.14
CA ALA A 228 15.74 7.00 20.55
C ALA A 228 15.88 5.49 20.80
N LEU A 229 15.11 4.67 20.07
CA LEU A 229 15.24 3.21 20.11
C LEU A 229 16.63 2.75 19.64
N LEU A 230 17.16 3.32 18.55
CA LEU A 230 18.51 3.00 18.03
C LEU A 230 19.64 3.41 18.98
N LEU A 231 19.44 4.50 19.72
CA LEU A 231 20.43 5.01 20.67
C LEU A 231 20.37 4.27 22.02
N ALA A 232 19.38 3.40 22.24
CA ALA A 232 19.29 2.59 23.45
C ALA A 232 20.37 1.49 23.45
N PRO A 233 21.10 1.28 24.57
CA PRO A 233 22.08 0.21 24.67
C PRO A 233 21.47 -1.18 24.40
N GLY A 234 22.16 -2.00 23.60
CA GLY A 234 21.72 -3.36 23.26
C GLY A 234 20.65 -3.43 22.16
N TRP A 235 20.37 -2.33 21.45
CA TRP A 235 19.48 -2.39 20.29
C TRP A 235 19.98 -3.41 19.28
N GLY A 236 19.11 -4.35 18.91
CA GLY A 236 19.39 -5.42 17.97
C GLY A 236 20.03 -6.68 18.56
N GLU A 237 20.38 -6.67 19.85
CA GLU A 237 20.83 -7.89 20.53
C GLU A 237 19.65 -8.82 20.82
N PRO A 238 19.72 -10.11 20.44
CA PRO A 238 18.68 -11.07 20.78
C PRO A 238 18.53 -11.20 22.30
N SER A 239 17.28 -11.13 22.78
CA SER A 239 16.96 -11.27 24.21
C SER A 239 17.26 -12.66 24.79
N VAL A 240 17.40 -13.67 23.91
CA VAL A 240 17.83 -15.01 24.26
C VAL A 240 19.33 -15.10 24.06
N LYS A 241 20.11 -15.11 25.15
CA LYS A 241 21.48 -15.66 25.11
C LYS A 241 21.35 -17.06 24.50
N ALA A 242 21.90 -17.26 23.31
CA ALA A 242 21.99 -18.58 22.72
C ALA A 242 22.51 -19.54 23.81
N SER A 243 21.67 -20.46 24.26
CA SER A 243 22.07 -21.50 25.18
C SER A 243 23.09 -22.36 24.46
N SER A 244 24.36 -22.02 24.66
CA SER A 244 25.50 -22.82 24.26
C SER A 244 25.51 -24.08 25.12
N ASN A 245 24.76 -25.10 24.71
CA ASN A 245 24.94 -26.46 25.19
C ASN A 245 25.15 -27.35 23.95
N LEU A 246 26.43 -27.44 23.56
CA LEU A 246 27.01 -28.68 23.07
C LEU A 246 27.01 -29.72 24.20
#